data_AF-A0A8T3WNQ4-F1
#
_entry.id   AF-A0A8T3WNQ4-F1
#
_cell.length_a   1.000
_cell.length_b   1.000
_cell.length_c   1.000
_cell.angle_alpha   90.00
_cell.angle_beta   90.00
_cell.angle_gamma   90.00
#
_symmetry.space_group_name_H-M   'P 1'
#
loop_
_entity.id
_entity.type
_entity.pdbx_description
1 polymer ?
#
loop_
_entity_poly.entity_id
_entity_poly.type
_entity_poly.pdbx_seq_one_letter_code
_entity_poly.pdbx_strand_id
1 'polypeptide(L)' 'MILAEIEKRYFLNPETIGFDEYHVHMLMQAAPRYSPSRVVQIVKSITAREIFNKFPEICVIWTVRRIKD' A
#
# COMPACT_ATOMS: atom_id res chain seq x y z
N MET A 1 -9.92 8.70 3.13
CA MET A 1 -8.49 8.40 2.90
C MET A 1 -8.39 6.96 2.39
N ILE A 2 -7.67 6.69 1.29
CA ILE A 2 -7.70 5.38 0.59
C ILE A 2 -7.43 4.20 1.54
N LEU A 3 -6.53 4.38 2.50
CA LEU A 3 -6.17 3.34 3.48
C LEU A 3 -7.30 2.99 4.47
N ALA A 4 -8.17 3.95 4.80
CA ALA A 4 -9.31 3.69 5.69
C ALA A 4 -10.37 2.76 5.04
N GLU A 5 -10.47 2.75 3.71
CA GLU A 5 -11.33 1.80 2.99
C GLU A 5 -10.71 0.41 2.88
N ILE A 6 -9.36 0.34 2.87
CA ILE A 6 -8.65 -0.93 2.94
C ILE A 6 -8.87 -1.59 4.30
N GLU A 7 -8.78 -0.82 5.38
CA GLU A 7 -9.04 -1.28 6.75
C GLU A 7 -10.41 -1.96 6.87
N LYS A 8 -11.48 -1.27 6.46
CA LYS A 8 -12.86 -1.76 6.56
C LYS A 8 -13.12 -3.07 5.81
N ARG A 9 -12.41 -3.30 4.71
CA ARG A 9 -12.68 -4.43 3.80
C ARG A 9 -11.71 -5.60 3.96
N TYR A 10 -10.48 -5.33 4.38
CA TYR A 10 -9.40 -6.31 4.36
C TYR A 10 -8.79 -6.57 5.73
N PHE A 11 -9.24 -5.94 6.82
CA PHE A 11 -8.64 -6.09 8.16
C PHE A 11 -7.13 -5.79 8.13
N LEU A 12 -6.77 -4.73 7.40
CA LEU A 12 -5.42 -4.21 7.31
C LEU A 12 -5.43 -2.80 7.91
N ASN A 13 -4.88 -2.67 9.11
CA ASN A 13 -4.98 -1.46 9.91
C ASN A 13 -3.63 -0.73 9.89
N PRO A 14 -3.54 0.47 9.30
CA PRO A 14 -2.32 1.26 9.35
C PRO A 14 -2.08 1.80 10.76
N GLU A 15 -0.93 1.50 11.36
CA GLU A 15 -0.51 2.10 12.64
C GLU A 15 0.32 3.36 12.43
N THR A 16 1.23 3.32 11.47
CA THR A 16 2.16 4.41 11.19
C THR A 16 2.47 4.45 9.71
N ILE A 17 2.51 5.67 9.16
CA ILE A 17 2.87 5.92 7.77
C ILE A 17 3.94 7.00 7.76
N GLY A 18 5.11 6.68 7.22
CA GLY A 18 6.19 7.60 6.94
C GLY A 18 6.47 7.65 5.44
N PHE A 19 7.01 8.77 4.97
CA PHE A 19 7.35 8.98 3.58
C PHE A 19 8.70 9.70 3.49
N ASP A 20 9.53 9.26 2.54
CA ASP A 20 10.69 10.00 2.06
C ASP A 20 10.47 10.41 0.59
N GLU A 21 11.51 10.95 -0.07
CA GLU A 21 11.40 11.47 -1.43
C GLU A 21 10.90 10.44 -2.47
N TYR A 22 11.15 9.15 -2.25
CA TYR A 22 10.85 8.10 -3.24
C TYR A 22 10.23 6.81 -2.67
N HIS A 23 10.10 6.70 -1.34
CA HIS A 23 9.58 5.52 -0.67
C HIS A 23 8.53 5.89 0.39
N VAL A 24 7.59 4.96 0.57
CA VAL A 24 6.61 5.02 1.66
C VAL A 24 6.88 3.85 2.60
N HIS A 25 7.07 4.16 3.88
CA HIS A 25 7.18 3.19 4.97
C HIS A 25 5.82 3.07 5.66
N MET A 26 5.30 1.86 5.77
CA MET A 26 4.02 1.59 6.43
C MET A 26 4.21 0.51 7.48
N LEU A 27 3.84 0.82 8.72
CA LEU A 27 3.62 -0.18 9.77
C LEU A 27 2.12 -0.50 9.77
N MET A 28 1.78 -1.78 9.57
CA MET A 28 0.41 -2.24 9.50
C MET A 28 0.19 -3.48 10.35
N GLN A 29 -0.93 -3.50 11.07
CA GLN A 29 -1.50 -4.73 11.58
C GLN A 29 -2.31 -5.42 10.48
N ALA A 30 -2.23 -6.74 10.43
CA ALA A 30 -2.99 -7.54 9.48
C ALA A 30 -3.53 -8.80 10.15
N ALA A 31 -4.72 -9.24 9.75
CA ALA A 31 -5.21 -10.54 10.18
C ALA A 31 -4.23 -11.66 9.76
N PRO A 32 -3.99 -12.68 10.61
CA PRO A 32 -2.93 -13.68 10.42
C PRO A 32 -3.09 -14.54 9.16
N ARG A 33 -4.28 -14.54 8.54
CA ARG A 33 -4.55 -15.21 7.26
C ARG A 33 -3.86 -14.56 6.06
N TYR A 34 -3.38 -13.33 6.18
CA TYR A 34 -2.69 -12.63 5.09
C TYR A 34 -1.19 -12.84 5.20
N SER A 35 -0.58 -13.36 4.15
CA SER A 35 0.87 -13.33 4.03
C SER A 35 1.37 -11.89 3.83
N PRO A 36 2.61 -11.55 4.22
CA PRO A 36 3.18 -10.22 3.99
C PRO A 36 3.07 -9.76 2.53
N SER A 37 3.36 -10.66 1.59
CA SER A 37 3.23 -10.38 0.15
C SER A 37 1.80 -10.04 -0.25
N ARG A 38 0.79 -10.70 0.35
CA ARG A 38 -0.62 -10.42 0.08
C ARG A 38 -1.04 -9.06 0.64
N VAL A 39 -0.57 -8.69 1.83
CA VAL A 39 -0.78 -7.35 2.40
C VAL A 39 -0.23 -6.27 1.46
N VAL A 40 1.02 -6.40 1.05
CA VAL A 40 1.68 -5.45 0.14
C VAL A 40 0.95 -5.36 -1.21
N GLN A 41 0.51 -6.50 -1.76
CA GLN A 41 -0.25 -6.53 -3.01
C GLN A 41 -1.57 -5.76 -2.89
N ILE A 42 -2.36 -6.01 -1.84
CA ILE A 42 -3.65 -5.33 -1.63
C ILE A 42 -3.44 -3.82 -1.55
N VAL A 43 -2.48 -3.37 -0.72
CA VAL A 43 -2.20 -1.95 -0.55
C VAL A 43 -1.74 -1.31 -1.86
N LYS A 44 -0.74 -1.88 -2.53
CA LYS A 44 -0.19 -1.33 -3.78
C LYS A 44 -1.23 -1.29 -4.90
N SER A 45 -2.02 -2.36 -5.08
CA SER A 45 -3.02 -2.42 -6.15
C SER A 45 -4.13 -1.39 -5.97
N ILE A 46 -4.67 -1.26 -4.76
CA ILE A 46 -5.76 -0.31 -4.49
C ILE A 46 -5.25 1.12 -4.61
N THR A 47 -4.11 1.43 -3.99
CA THR A 47 -3.53 2.78 -4.06
C THR A 47 -3.15 3.18 -5.47
N ALA A 48 -2.57 2.28 -6.27
CA ALA A 48 -2.27 2.56 -7.68
C ALA A 48 -3.53 2.91 -8.46
N ARG A 49 -4.60 2.11 -8.31
CA ARG A 49 -5.87 2.35 -9.02
C ARG A 49 -6.44 3.72 -8.68
N GLU A 50 -6.51 4.07 -7.41
CA GLU A 50 -7.06 5.37 -6.99
C GLU A 50 -6.18 6.54 -7.44
N ILE A 51 -4.85 6.36 -7.47
CA ILE A 51 -3.92 7.40 -7.92
C ILE A 51 -4.01 7.60 -9.43
N PHE A 52 -4.04 6.53 -10.22
CA PHE A 52 -4.19 6.64 -11.68
C PHE A 52 -5.55 7.24 -12.08
N ASN A 53 -6.61 6.97 -11.30
CA ASN A 53 -7.90 7.61 -11.50
C ASN A 53 -7.86 9.12 -11.24
N LYS A 54 -7.04 9.56 -10.26
CA LYS A 54 -6.96 10.97 -9.86
C LYS A 54 -5.92 11.76 -10.67
N PHE A 55 -4.86 11.10 -11.12
CA PHE A 55 -3.72 11.67 -11.83
C PHE A 55 -3.42 10.82 -13.08
N PRO A 56 -4.19 11.00 -14.16
CA PRO A 56 -4.08 10.17 -15.37
C PRO A 56 -2.71 10.26 -16.07
N GLU A 57 -1.94 11.32 -15.79
CA GLU A 57 -0.58 11.52 -16.29
C GLU A 57 0.45 10.58 -15.64
N ILE A 58 0.12 9.99 -14.48
CA ILE A 58 1.00 9.06 -13.78
C ILE A 58 0.80 7.65 -14.36
N CYS A 59 1.85 7.09 -14.95
CA CYS A 59 1.80 5.74 -15.54
C CYS A 59 2.38 4.65 -14.62
N VAL A 60 3.29 4.99 -13.71
CA VAL A 60 3.97 4.04 -12.82
C VAL A 60 4.11 4.67 -11.45
N ILE A 61 3.72 3.94 -10.40
CA ILE A 61 3.86 4.39 -9.00
C ILE A 61 4.58 3.39 -8.10
N TRP A 62 4.36 2.09 -8.32
CA TRP A 62 4.97 1.05 -7.50
C TRP A 62 5.97 0.27 -8.34
N THR A 63 7.18 0.17 -7.83
CA THR A 63 8.18 -0.77 -8.34
C THR A 63 8.34 -1.94 -7.37
N VAL A 64 8.74 -3.09 -7.90
CA VAL A 64 9.18 -4.22 -7.09
C VAL A 64 10.67 -4.06 -6.90
N ARG A 65 11.07 -3.59 -5.71
CA ARG A 65 12.45 -3.65 -5.27
C ARG A 65 12.55 -4.77 -4.25
N ARG A 66 13.47 -5.71 -4.47
CA ARG A 66 13.89 -6.61 -3.39
C ARG A 66 14.64 -5.74 -2.38
N ILE A 67 14.15 -5.73 -1.14
CA ILE A 67 14.93 -5.21 -0.01
C ILE A 67 16.20 -6.07 0.02
N LYS A 68 17.34 -5.46 -0.30
CA LYS A 68 18.63 -6.03 0.08
C LYS A 68 18.80 -5.58 1.52
N ASP A 69 18.54 -6.50 2.45
CA ASP A 69 19.16 -6.41 3.76
C ASP A 69 20.69 -6.45 3.60
#